data_AF-A0A1I4K125-F1
#
_entry.id   AF-A0A1I4K125-F1
#
_cell.length_a   1.000
_cell.length_b   1.000
_cell.length_c   1.000
_cell.angle_alpha   90.00
_cell.angle_beta   90.00
_cell.angle_gamma   90.00
#
_symmetry.space_group_name_H-M   'P 1'
#
loop_
_entity.id
_entity.type
_entity.pdbx_description
1 polymer ?
#
loop_
_entity_poly.entity_id
_entity_poly.type
_entity_poly.pdbx_seq_one_letter_code
_entity_poly.pdbx_strand_id
1 'polypeptide(L)'
;MKTMRTTEGFTLHMQWIEQFVMEAEQALELENVRTTAQTVLFYAGMHVQIEKQQATSQVQQLNGTLQAVSAQKETINDWLLAPEEEVVKAALEITAESFHPLLKLSLRTVIEDEESLLTLEERTYIHSFASRYISQIKEKVNGFGTYWLH
;
A
#
# COMPACT_ATOMS: atom_id res chain seq x y z
N MET A 1 -6.93 33.48 -8.53
CA MET A 1 -7.26 32.67 -7.33
C MET A 1 -7.39 31.21 -7.75
N LYS A 2 -6.32 30.41 -7.63
CA LYS A 2 -6.34 29.00 -8.03
C LYS A 2 -5.18 28.23 -7.36
N THR A 3 -5.10 28.26 -6.03
CA THR A 3 -4.01 27.58 -5.30
C THR A 3 -4.33 27.23 -3.85
N MET A 4 -5.62 27.08 -3.50
CA MET A 4 -6.02 26.69 -2.13
C MET A 4 -6.65 25.29 -2.03
N ARG A 5 -7.12 24.70 -3.15
CA ARG A 5 -7.79 23.37 -3.11
C ARG A 5 -6.83 22.18 -3.00
N THR A 6 -5.55 22.34 -3.28
CA THR A 6 -4.57 21.24 -3.28
C THR A 6 -4.03 20.92 -1.89
N THR A 7 -3.91 21.91 -1.01
CA THR A 7 -3.33 21.73 0.32
C THR A 7 -4.30 21.01 1.26
N GLU A 8 -5.59 21.37 1.25
CA GLU A 8 -6.61 20.72 2.08
C GLU A 8 -6.83 19.24 1.71
N GLY A 9 -6.87 18.92 0.40
CA GLY A 9 -7.01 17.53 -0.07
C GLY A 9 -5.81 16.64 0.29
N PHE A 10 -4.60 17.21 0.25
CA PHE A 10 -3.36 16.54 0.65
C PHE A 10 -3.32 16.30 2.17
N THR A 11 -3.72 17.29 2.97
CA THR A 11 -3.81 17.14 4.44
C THR A 11 -4.86 16.10 4.83
N LEU A 12 -6.01 16.07 4.15
CA LEU A 12 -7.05 15.07 4.40
C LEU A 12 -6.57 13.64 4.05
N HIS A 13 -5.84 13.49 2.95
CA HIS A 13 -5.23 12.21 2.56
C HIS A 13 -4.21 11.72 3.60
N MET A 14 -3.34 12.62 4.08
CA MET A 14 -2.37 12.28 5.11
C MET A 14 -3.03 11.88 6.43
N GLN A 15 -4.08 12.60 6.86
CA GLN A 15 -4.85 12.24 8.05
C GLN A 15 -5.55 10.89 7.90
N TRP A 16 -6.05 10.56 6.71
CA TRP A 16 -6.68 9.27 6.45
C TRP A 16 -5.67 8.12 6.50
N ILE A 17 -4.46 8.33 5.96
CA ILE A 17 -3.35 7.38 6.06
C ILE A 17 -2.94 7.19 7.52
N GLU A 18 -2.76 8.27 8.28
CA GLU A 18 -2.38 8.20 9.71
C GLU A 18 -3.45 7.47 10.55
N GLN A 19 -4.73 7.78 10.32
CA GLN A 19 -5.85 7.11 10.97
C GLN A 19 -5.89 5.62 10.61
N PHE A 20 -5.71 5.27 9.33
CA PHE A 20 -5.67 3.89 8.88
C PHE A 20 -4.50 3.11 9.49
N VAL A 21 -3.31 3.73 9.58
CA VAL A 21 -2.12 3.13 10.21
C VAL A 21 -2.38 2.82 11.69
N MET A 22 -3.02 3.74 12.41
CA MET A 22 -3.38 3.55 13.81
C MET A 22 -4.43 2.44 13.99
N GLU A 23 -5.47 2.42 13.17
CA GLU A 23 -6.51 1.38 13.21
C GLU A 23 -5.97 0.00 12.78
N ALA A 24 -5.03 -0.02 11.84
CA ALA A 24 -4.28 -1.20 11.41
C ALA A 24 -3.42 -1.81 12.54
N GLU A 25 -2.75 -0.96 13.33
CA GLU A 25 -1.98 -1.41 14.50
C GLU A 25 -2.90 -1.98 15.58
N GLN A 26 -4.04 -1.34 15.86
CA GLN A 26 -5.04 -1.87 16.79
C GLN A 26 -5.69 -3.17 16.28
N ALA A 27 -5.90 -3.30 14.97
CA ALA A 27 -6.49 -4.51 14.38
C ALA A 27 -5.57 -5.74 14.51
N LEU A 28 -4.25 -5.52 14.45
CA LEU A 28 -3.26 -6.56 14.77
C LEU A 28 -3.34 -6.98 16.24
N GLU A 29 -3.63 -6.05 17.15
CA GLU A 29 -3.78 -6.32 18.59
C GLU A 29 -5.11 -7.01 18.93
N LEU A 30 -6.16 -6.76 18.16
CA LEU A 30 -7.50 -7.31 18.38
C LEU A 30 -7.77 -8.64 17.64
N GLU A 31 -6.77 -9.17 16.92
CA GLU A 31 -6.84 -10.43 16.15
C GLU A 31 -8.04 -10.51 15.17
N ASN A 32 -8.52 -9.37 14.66
CA ASN A 32 -9.53 -9.39 13.60
C ASN A 32 -8.85 -9.74 12.27
N VAL A 33 -9.15 -10.92 11.73
CA VAL A 33 -8.46 -11.50 10.57
C VAL A 33 -8.73 -10.65 9.32
N ARG A 34 -9.98 -10.23 9.12
CA ARG A 34 -10.36 -9.42 7.97
C ARG A 34 -9.70 -8.05 8.00
N THR A 35 -9.75 -7.34 9.12
CA THR A 35 -9.12 -6.03 9.24
C THR A 35 -7.60 -6.14 9.09
N THR A 36 -7.00 -7.23 9.59
CA THR A 36 -5.58 -7.53 9.37
C THR A 36 -5.28 -7.76 7.89
N ALA A 37 -6.13 -8.51 7.17
CA ALA A 37 -5.99 -8.72 5.74
C ALA A 37 -6.12 -7.40 4.95
N GLN A 38 -7.11 -6.57 5.25
CA GLN A 38 -7.28 -5.23 4.65
C GLN A 38 -6.05 -4.35 4.88
N THR A 39 -5.50 -4.40 6.09
CA THR A 39 -4.26 -3.70 6.43
C THR A 39 -3.10 -4.18 5.55
N VAL A 40 -2.92 -5.50 5.40
CA VAL A 40 -1.88 -6.05 4.52
C VAL A 40 -2.04 -5.54 3.09
N LEU A 41 -3.26 -5.53 2.55
CA LEU A 41 -3.53 -5.04 1.19
C LEU A 41 -3.25 -3.54 1.05
N PHE A 42 -3.57 -2.75 2.07
CA PHE A 42 -3.23 -1.33 2.11
C PHE A 42 -1.71 -1.10 2.03
N TYR A 43 -0.93 -1.79 2.86
CA TYR A 43 0.52 -1.69 2.81
C TYR A 43 1.11 -2.24 1.50
N ALA A 44 0.46 -3.21 0.86
CA ALA A 44 0.84 -3.68 -0.47
C ALA A 44 0.66 -2.59 -1.53
N GLY A 45 -0.45 -1.86 -1.50
CA GLY A 45 -0.68 -0.73 -2.39
C GLY A 45 0.28 0.44 -2.15
N MET A 46 0.58 0.75 -0.89
CA MET A 46 1.64 1.71 -0.56
C MET A 46 2.99 1.30 -1.14
N HIS A 47 3.36 0.02 -1.02
CA HIS A 47 4.62 -0.50 -1.56
C HIS A 47 4.71 -0.33 -3.08
N VAL A 48 3.62 -0.66 -3.80
CA VAL A 48 3.52 -0.44 -5.25
C VAL A 48 3.71 1.04 -5.60
N GLN A 49 3.10 1.93 -4.83
CA GLN A 49 3.20 3.37 -5.10
C GLN A 49 4.63 3.91 -4.90
N ILE A 50 5.32 3.45 -3.85
CA ILE A 50 6.70 3.87 -3.57
C ILE A 50 7.65 3.40 -4.68
N GLU A 51 7.56 2.13 -5.09
CA GLU A 51 8.43 1.59 -6.15
C GLU A 51 8.19 2.30 -7.49
N LYS A 52 6.93 2.62 -7.82
CA LYS A 52 6.61 3.44 -9.01
C LYS A 52 7.26 4.83 -8.95
N GLN A 53 7.13 5.54 -7.82
CA GLN A 53 7.72 6.86 -7.66
C GLN A 53 9.26 6.86 -7.73
N GLN A 54 9.89 5.81 -7.19
CA GLN A 54 11.34 5.63 -7.29
C GLN A 54 11.78 5.39 -8.74
N ALA A 55 11.08 4.54 -9.50
CA ALA A 55 11.37 4.30 -10.91
C ALA A 55 11.24 5.58 -11.75
N THR A 56 10.17 6.37 -11.55
CA THR A 56 9.96 7.63 -12.28
C THR A 56 11.06 8.66 -11.96
N SER A 57 11.49 8.74 -10.69
CA SER A 57 12.55 9.65 -10.26
C SER A 57 13.92 9.30 -10.89
N GLN A 58 14.23 8.01 -11.01
CA GLN A 58 15.47 7.55 -11.66
C GLN A 58 15.47 7.82 -13.17
N VAL A 59 14.33 7.64 -13.84
CA VAL A 59 14.20 7.92 -15.28
C VAL A 59 14.35 9.42 -15.59
N GLN A 60 13.83 10.30 -14.73
CA GLN A 60 13.99 11.75 -14.88
C GLN A 60 15.43 12.23 -14.71
N GLN A 61 16.23 11.57 -13.85
CA GLN A 61 17.64 11.90 -13.67
C GLN A 61 18.54 11.43 -14.83
N LEU A 62 18.19 10.33 -15.49
CA LEU A 62 18.98 9.78 -16.61
C LEU A 62 18.68 10.45 -17.97
N ASN A 63 17.46 10.96 -18.17
CA ASN A 63 17.01 11.51 -19.46
C ASN A 63 16.71 13.02 -19.39
N GLY A 64 17.70 13.79 -18.94
CA GLY A 64 17.60 15.20 -18.50
C GLY A 64 17.05 16.26 -19.47
N THR A 65 16.26 15.98 -20.51
CA THR A 65 15.55 17.03 -21.28
C THR A 65 14.44 16.55 -22.22
N LEU A 66 13.88 15.35 -22.08
CA LEU A 66 12.82 14.90 -23.00
C LEU A 66 11.71 14.15 -22.28
N GLN A 67 10.74 14.91 -21.74
CA GLN A 67 9.30 14.58 -21.70
C GLN A 67 8.57 15.39 -20.61
N ALA A 68 8.42 16.70 -20.83
CA ALA A 68 7.34 17.46 -20.17
C ALA A 68 5.95 17.12 -20.74
N VAL A 69 5.84 16.11 -21.63
CA VAL A 69 4.63 15.76 -22.39
C VAL A 69 4.03 14.41 -21.98
N SER A 70 4.73 13.57 -21.20
CA SER A 70 4.14 12.35 -20.60
C SER A 70 3.57 12.56 -19.19
N ALA A 71 3.94 13.66 -18.53
CA ALA A 71 3.46 14.05 -17.20
C ALA A 71 1.93 14.29 -17.12
N GLN A 72 1.24 14.38 -18.25
CA GLN A 72 -0.22 14.52 -18.32
C GLN A 72 -0.97 13.20 -18.57
N LYS A 73 -0.26 12.07 -18.75
CA LYS A 73 -0.90 10.76 -19.00
C LYS A 73 -0.67 9.71 -17.91
N GLU A 74 0.22 9.97 -16.95
CA GLU A 74 0.23 9.29 -15.65
C GLU A 74 -0.66 10.06 -14.67
N THR A 75 -1.94 10.24 -15.05
CA THR A 75 -2.99 10.48 -14.07
C THR A 75 -3.01 9.27 -13.15
N ILE A 76 -2.27 9.37 -12.04
CA ILE A 76 -2.59 8.83 -10.73
C ILE A 76 -3.41 7.54 -10.86
N ASN A 77 -2.75 6.40 -11.11
CA ASN A 77 -3.32 5.13 -10.67
C ASN A 77 -3.25 5.17 -9.15
N ASP A 78 -4.22 5.87 -8.56
CA ASP A 78 -4.39 5.97 -7.12
C ASP A 78 -4.71 4.56 -6.66
N TRP A 79 -3.71 3.89 -6.12
CA TRP A 79 -3.86 2.50 -5.67
C TRP A 79 -4.95 2.39 -4.60
N LEU A 80 -5.27 3.49 -3.91
CA LEU A 80 -6.40 3.59 -2.97
C LEU A 80 -7.75 3.45 -3.64
N LEU A 81 -7.85 3.76 -4.93
CA LEU A 81 -9.07 3.64 -5.74
C LEU A 81 -9.05 2.41 -6.67
N ALA A 82 -7.93 1.69 -6.72
CA ALA A 82 -7.78 0.51 -7.55
C ALA A 82 -8.45 -0.71 -6.87
N PRO A 83 -9.02 -1.64 -7.65
CA PRO A 83 -9.48 -2.91 -7.11
C PRO A 83 -8.35 -3.66 -6.39
N GLU A 84 -8.70 -4.36 -5.31
CA GLU A 84 -7.75 -5.09 -4.49
C GLU A 84 -6.96 -6.14 -5.30
N GLU A 85 -7.58 -6.76 -6.30
CA GLU A 85 -6.93 -7.72 -7.19
C GLU A 85 -5.82 -7.07 -8.02
N GLU A 86 -6.04 -5.85 -8.50
CA GLU A 86 -5.04 -5.10 -9.26
C GLU A 86 -3.87 -4.70 -8.37
N VAL A 87 -4.16 -4.28 -7.13
CA VAL A 87 -3.15 -3.96 -6.12
C VAL A 87 -2.28 -5.18 -5.82
N VAL A 88 -2.90 -6.34 -5.55
CA VAL A 88 -2.15 -7.58 -5.26
C VAL A 88 -1.35 -8.04 -6.46
N LYS A 89 -1.91 -7.99 -7.67
CA LYS A 89 -1.19 -8.37 -8.88
C LYS A 89 0.09 -7.53 -9.03
N ALA A 90 -0.01 -6.21 -8.89
CA ALA A 90 1.15 -5.33 -8.95
C ALA A 90 2.13 -5.58 -7.79
N ALA A 91 1.63 -5.81 -6.58
CA ALA A 91 2.46 -6.05 -5.40
C ALA A 91 3.26 -7.36 -5.50
N LEU A 92 2.71 -8.40 -6.14
CA LEU A 92 3.40 -9.68 -6.35
C LEU A 92 4.64 -9.55 -7.24
N GLU A 93 4.67 -8.57 -8.16
CA GLU A 93 5.80 -8.35 -9.08
C GLU A 93 7.03 -7.75 -8.36
N ILE A 94 6.81 -7.01 -7.26
CA ILE A 94 7.84 -6.26 -6.54
C ILE A 94 8.15 -6.82 -5.14
N THR A 95 7.24 -7.60 -4.58
CA THR A 95 7.37 -8.15 -3.23
C THR A 95 8.12 -9.48 -3.27
N ALA A 96 8.95 -9.73 -2.26
CA ALA A 96 9.63 -11.01 -2.10
C ALA A 96 8.64 -12.19 -2.06
N GLU A 97 9.00 -13.28 -2.73
CA GLU A 97 8.13 -14.47 -2.88
C GLU A 97 7.63 -15.04 -1.54
N SER A 98 8.39 -14.86 -0.46
CA SER A 98 8.02 -15.30 0.89
C SER A 98 6.74 -14.65 1.42
N PHE A 99 6.32 -13.50 0.89
CA PHE A 99 5.07 -12.83 1.27
C PHE A 99 3.94 -13.03 0.25
N HIS A 100 4.19 -13.69 -0.88
CA HIS A 100 3.15 -13.95 -1.87
C HIS A 100 1.95 -14.73 -1.31
N PRO A 101 2.14 -15.77 -0.46
CA PRO A 101 1.01 -16.46 0.15
C PRO A 101 0.17 -15.53 1.04
N LEU A 102 0.82 -14.64 1.80
CA LEU A 102 0.15 -13.65 2.63
C LEU A 102 -0.72 -12.70 1.80
N LEU A 103 -0.19 -12.17 0.69
CA LEU A 103 -0.94 -11.25 -0.19
C LEU A 103 -2.16 -11.93 -0.83
N LYS A 104 -1.98 -13.15 -1.35
CA LYS A 104 -3.08 -13.93 -1.97
C LYS A 104 -4.14 -14.30 -0.95
N LEU A 105 -3.74 -14.72 0.25
CA LEU A 105 -4.65 -15.11 1.31
C LEU A 105 -5.41 -13.89 1.86
N SER A 106 -4.74 -12.74 1.96
CA SER A 106 -5.38 -11.48 2.37
C SER A 106 -6.40 -11.02 1.34
N LEU A 107 -6.08 -11.09 0.04
CA LEU A 107 -7.02 -10.78 -1.04
C LEU A 107 -8.28 -11.66 -0.95
N ARG A 108 -8.09 -12.97 -0.82
CA ARG A 108 -9.20 -13.92 -0.66
C ARG A 108 -10.07 -13.58 0.54
N THR A 109 -9.44 -13.28 1.68
CA THR A 109 -10.12 -12.92 2.93
C THR A 109 -10.97 -11.66 2.79
N VAL A 110 -10.52 -10.68 2.00
CA VAL A 110 -11.24 -9.42 1.81
C VAL A 110 -12.41 -9.57 0.83
N ILE A 111 -12.21 -10.31 -0.27
CA ILE A 111 -13.21 -10.49 -1.33
C ILE A 111 -14.34 -11.44 -0.91
N GLU A 112 -14.01 -12.57 -0.27
CA GLU A 112 -14.98 -13.65 -0.06
C GLU A 112 -15.98 -13.36 1.09
N ASP A 113 -15.80 -12.26 1.83
CA ASP A 113 -16.70 -11.75 2.89
C ASP A 113 -17.09 -12.77 3.99
N GLU A 114 -16.43 -13.93 4.03
CA GLU A 114 -16.74 -15.03 4.94
C GLU A 114 -15.46 -15.47 5.67
N GLU A 115 -15.16 -14.79 6.78
CA GLU A 115 -14.10 -15.24 7.71
C GLU A 115 -14.29 -16.71 8.12
N SER A 116 -15.51 -17.24 8.12
CA SER A 116 -15.84 -18.65 8.43
C SER A 116 -15.19 -19.67 7.49
N LEU A 117 -14.79 -19.27 6.28
CA LEU A 117 -14.14 -20.16 5.31
C LEU A 117 -12.65 -20.33 5.54
N LEU A 118 -12.04 -19.49 6.39
CA LEU A 118 -10.63 -19.60 6.73
C LEU A 118 -10.39 -20.67 7.80
N THR A 119 -9.46 -21.57 7.51
CA THR A 119 -8.93 -22.52 8.47
C THR A 119 -8.19 -21.79 9.60
N LEU A 120 -8.06 -22.44 10.76
CA LEU A 120 -7.29 -21.88 11.89
C LEU A 120 -5.84 -21.59 11.50
N GLU A 121 -5.24 -22.45 10.67
CA GLU A 121 -3.88 -22.28 10.16
C GLU A 121 -3.76 -21.01 9.29
N GLU A 122 -4.72 -20.76 8.40
CA GLU A 122 -4.72 -19.56 7.55
C GLU A 122 -4.88 -18.27 8.35
N ARG A 123 -5.77 -18.27 9.35
CA ARG A 123 -5.92 -17.12 10.26
C ARG A 123 -4.62 -16.84 11.02
N THR A 124 -4.03 -17.90 11.57
CA THR A 124 -2.76 -17.81 12.31
C THR A 124 -1.63 -17.32 11.41
N TYR A 125 -1.61 -17.77 10.15
CA TYR A 125 -0.65 -17.33 9.15
C TYR A 125 -0.77 -15.85 8.83
N ILE A 126 -2.00 -15.34 8.59
CA ILE A 126 -2.25 -13.91 8.38
C ILE A 126 -1.69 -13.09 9.55
N HIS A 127 -2.07 -13.41 10.79
CA HIS A 127 -1.60 -12.65 11.96
C HIS A 127 -0.08 -12.71 12.13
N SER A 128 0.52 -13.89 11.97
CA SER A 128 1.96 -14.09 12.19
C SER A 128 2.82 -13.35 11.15
N PHE A 129 2.36 -13.30 9.90
CA PHE A 129 3.14 -12.72 8.80
C PHE A 129 2.78 -11.28 8.47
N ALA A 130 1.57 -10.81 8.82
CA ALA A 130 1.13 -9.43 8.59
C ALA A 130 2.06 -8.42 9.26
N SER A 131 2.35 -8.59 10.56
CA SER A 131 3.23 -7.66 11.30
C SER A 131 4.61 -7.52 10.67
N ARG A 132 5.21 -8.65 10.24
CA ARG A 132 6.52 -8.66 9.57
C ARG A 132 6.47 -7.93 8.22
N TYR A 133 5.44 -8.20 7.41
CA TYR A 133 5.28 -7.56 6.11
C TYR A 133 5.08 -6.05 6.27
N ILE A 134 4.15 -5.64 7.14
CA ILE A 134 3.83 -4.25 7.42
C ILE A 134 5.06 -3.49 7.93
N SER A 135 5.82 -4.08 8.86
CA SER A 135 7.05 -3.46 9.38
C SER A 135 8.07 -3.22 8.28
N GLN A 136 8.26 -4.17 7.37
CA GLN A 136 9.17 -4.02 6.24
C GLN A 136 8.75 -2.87 5.30
N ILE A 137 7.45 -2.72 5.04
CA ILE A 137 6.97 -1.61 4.21
C ILE A 137 7.10 -0.29 4.96
N LYS A 138 6.80 -0.23 6.27
CA LYS A 138 7.03 0.96 7.11
C LYS A 138 8.49 1.41 7.07
N GLU A 139 9.44 0.49 7.14
CA GLU A 139 10.87 0.82 7.00
C GLU A 139 11.20 1.43 5.63
N LYS A 140 10.65 0.86 4.54
CA LYS A 140 10.78 1.44 3.19
C LYS A 140 10.16 2.84 3.09
N VAL A 141 8.98 3.03 3.67
CA VAL A 141 8.29 4.33 3.73
C VAL A 141 9.13 5.33 4.49
N ASN A 142 9.65 4.99 5.67
CA ASN A 142 10.48 5.88 6.48
C ASN A 142 11.80 6.24 5.77
N GLY A 143 12.40 5.29 5.05
CA GLY A 143 13.56 5.54 4.20
C GLY A 143 13.27 6.48 3.03
N PHE A 144 12.01 6.57 2.60
CA PHE A 144 11.53 7.49 1.57
C PHE A 144 10.97 8.80 2.15
N GLY A 145 10.48 8.78 3.39
CA GLY A 145 9.84 9.89 4.10
C GLY A 145 10.77 11.05 4.43
N THR A 146 12.08 10.82 4.45
CA THR A 146 13.09 11.89 4.40
C THR A 146 12.97 12.79 3.16
N TYR A 147 12.24 12.38 2.12
CA TYR A 147 11.91 13.20 0.94
C TYR A 147 10.45 13.71 0.90
N TRP A 148 9.54 13.25 1.76
CA TRP A 148 8.13 13.67 1.73
C TRP A 148 7.78 14.83 2.67
N LEU A 149 8.61 15.07 3.69
CA LEU A 149 8.41 16.14 4.69
C LEU A 149 9.33 17.36 4.49
N HIS A 150 10.13 17.41 3.42
CA HIS A 150 11.03 18.52 3.09
C HIS A 150 10.84 19.04 1.66
#